data_AF-A0A3B5YQZ9-F1
#
_entry.id   AF-A0A3B5YQZ9-F1
#
_cell.length_a   1.000
_cell.length_b   1.000
_cell.length_c   1.000
_cell.angle_alpha   90.00
_cell.angle_beta   90.00
_cell.angle_gamma   90.00
#
_symmetry.space_group_name_H-M   'P 1'
#
loop_
_entity.id
_entity.type
_entity.pdbx_description
1 polymer ?
#
loop_
_entity_poly.entity_id
_entity_poly.type
_entity_poly.pdbx_seq_one_letter_code
_entity_poly.pdbx_strand_id
1 'polypeptide(L)'
;MEDTTNEVVHTLEYQLLHACHYEETMMAESFLKMPSGPNFDHVQWNFPRLVMDLKDPDDLHCLTLMKTCAHKNILQLKTVNVEGAHLVVWTEPYTGRLIDLLRKMKSNLGNPICPPPWVVPSDVLQIIVDQVLDGMGQLRLDGKYHGNFSLENTYYHMESGKPIVKLANFRVKKEAKLRQCQLEDVWDIARALDEICVIAEECTRTGRVPLDCYLVADLSKKLKEVSLGDLVTVMKDIKKHSFFWGSYQRKRFFVCDLPFALRSSDFKKDVEASSTLCTIPWDTDPYSGLLQDMNQYRALHKKHAYDGSKKTGFCSFCSGLYSHEFELPVVQNRRVCVDKVLQQRHRKACFEMVGMMPDRETKYMLSKKEAA
;
A
#
# COMPACT_ATOMS: atom_id res chain seq x y z
N MET A 1 -8.47 -41.51 -14.47
CA MET A 1 -8.60 -40.23 -15.19
C MET A 1 -7.29 -39.53 -14.97
N GLU A 2 -6.46 -39.49 -16.00
CA GLU A 2 -5.09 -39.00 -15.91
C GLU A 2 -5.06 -37.48 -15.98
N ASP A 3 -4.12 -36.88 -15.26
CA ASP A 3 -3.89 -35.44 -15.20
C ASP A 3 -3.03 -35.04 -16.40
N THR A 4 -3.66 -34.50 -17.45
CA THR A 4 -2.97 -34.07 -18.66
C THR A 4 -2.71 -32.57 -18.65
N THR A 5 -1.90 -32.11 -17.69
CA THR A 5 -1.18 -30.84 -17.79
C THR A 5 0.28 -31.12 -18.12
N ASN A 6 0.58 -31.30 -19.41
CA ASN A 6 1.96 -31.39 -19.90
C ASN A 6 2.66 -30.05 -19.72
N GLU A 7 3.36 -29.86 -18.60
CA GLU A 7 4.37 -28.81 -18.47
C GLU A 7 5.49 -29.08 -19.47
N VAL A 8 5.49 -28.33 -20.58
CA VAL A 8 6.56 -28.40 -21.58
C VAL A 8 7.78 -27.64 -21.03
N VAL A 9 8.61 -28.35 -20.26
CA VAL A 9 9.90 -27.86 -19.78
C VAL A 9 10.85 -27.76 -20.98
N HIS A 10 10.95 -26.56 -21.55
CA HIS A 10 11.94 -26.26 -22.58
C HIS A 10 13.31 -25.98 -21.95
N THR A 11 14.18 -27.00 -21.94
CA THR A 11 15.61 -26.82 -21.65
C THR A 11 16.25 -26.00 -22.76
N LEU A 12 16.66 -24.77 -22.45
CA LEU A 12 17.44 -23.93 -23.35
C LEU A 12 18.91 -24.39 -23.35
N GLU A 13 19.27 -25.24 -24.29
CA GLU A 13 20.67 -25.53 -24.58
C GLU A 13 21.31 -24.34 -25.31
N TYR A 14 22.28 -23.68 -24.66
CA TYR A 14 23.05 -22.58 -25.22
C TYR A 14 24.55 -22.90 -25.19
N GLN A 15 25.28 -22.35 -26.16
CA GLN A 15 26.73 -22.50 -26.22
C GLN A 15 27.40 -21.18 -25.82
N LEU A 16 28.14 -21.21 -24.72
CA LEU A 16 29.03 -20.12 -24.31
C LEU A 16 30.24 -20.10 -25.23
N LEU A 17 30.46 -18.97 -25.91
CA LEU A 17 31.62 -18.74 -26.76
C LEU A 17 32.48 -17.62 -26.18
N HIS A 18 33.80 -17.74 -26.36
CA HIS A 18 34.80 -16.71 -26.05
C HIS A 18 34.64 -16.11 -24.64
N ALA A 19 34.81 -16.95 -23.61
CA ALA A 19 34.93 -16.48 -22.24
C ALA A 19 36.29 -15.76 -22.06
N CYS A 20 36.25 -14.45 -21.82
CA CYS A 20 37.40 -13.63 -21.46
C CYS A 20 37.30 -13.23 -20.00
N HIS A 21 38.34 -13.53 -19.21
CA HIS A 21 38.44 -13.14 -17.80
C HIS A 21 39.46 -12.01 -17.66
N TYR A 22 39.03 -10.86 -17.16
CA TYR A 22 39.88 -9.70 -16.95
C TYR A 22 40.30 -9.64 -15.48
N GLU A 23 41.50 -10.15 -15.17
CA GLU A 23 41.99 -10.26 -13.78
C GLU A 23 42.05 -8.90 -13.05
N GLU A 24 42.36 -7.81 -13.77
CA GLU A 24 42.44 -6.46 -13.22
C GLU A 24 41.09 -5.88 -12.76
N THR A 25 39.97 -6.35 -13.33
CA THR A 25 38.62 -5.85 -13.02
C THR A 25 37.72 -6.88 -12.34
N MET A 26 38.18 -8.14 -12.25
CA MET A 26 37.41 -9.32 -11.86
C MET A 26 36.09 -9.49 -12.63
N MET A 27 36.02 -8.97 -13.86
CA MET A 27 34.88 -9.16 -14.75
C MET A 27 35.17 -10.28 -15.75
N ALA A 28 34.15 -11.09 -16.02
CA ALA A 28 34.15 -12.08 -17.08
C ALA A 28 33.12 -11.68 -18.14
N GLU A 29 33.57 -11.59 -19.39
CA GLU A 29 32.70 -11.43 -20.56
C GLU A 29 32.59 -12.76 -21.30
N SER A 30 31.40 -13.08 -21.81
CA SER A 30 31.17 -14.25 -22.65
C SER A 30 30.05 -13.98 -23.64
N PHE A 31 30.17 -14.55 -24.83
CA PHE A 31 29.18 -14.38 -25.90
C PHE A 31 28.26 -15.61 -25.95
N LEU A 32 26.97 -15.39 -25.71
CA LEU A 32 25.95 -16.41 -25.90
C LEU A 32 25.60 -16.51 -27.38
N LYS A 33 25.95 -17.64 -28.02
CA LYS A 33 25.42 -17.96 -29.35
C LYS A 33 24.08 -18.67 -29.18
N MET A 34 23.00 -17.93 -29.42
CA MET A 34 21.67 -18.53 -29.57
C MET A 34 21.68 -19.51 -30.76
N PRO A 35 21.02 -20.68 -30.64
CA PRO A 35 20.76 -21.53 -31.79
C PRO A 35 20.04 -20.74 -32.90
N SER A 36 20.30 -21.07 -34.16
CA SER A 36 19.70 -20.40 -35.30
C SER A 36 18.19 -20.65 -35.37
N GLY A 37 17.43 -19.75 -34.72
CA GLY A 37 16.00 -19.52 -34.87
C GLY A 37 15.07 -20.72 -34.62
N PRO A 38 14.66 -20.99 -33.36
CA PRO A 38 13.28 -21.44 -33.17
C PRO A 38 12.35 -20.34 -33.70
N ASN A 39 11.34 -20.69 -34.49
CA ASN A 39 10.45 -19.69 -35.09
C ASN A 39 9.55 -19.08 -34.01
N PHE A 40 9.91 -17.90 -33.48
CA PHE A 40 9.30 -17.30 -32.30
C PHE A 40 7.85 -16.80 -32.49
N ASP A 41 7.33 -16.83 -33.72
CA ASP A 41 6.01 -16.32 -34.13
C ASP A 41 4.83 -16.89 -33.33
N HIS A 42 4.95 -18.09 -32.76
CA HIS A 42 3.87 -18.71 -31.98
C HIS A 42 3.82 -18.31 -30.50
N VAL A 43 4.91 -17.79 -29.92
CA VAL A 43 4.98 -17.43 -28.49
C VAL A 43 4.65 -15.94 -28.25
N GLN A 44 4.78 -15.09 -29.27
CA GLN A 44 4.61 -13.64 -29.14
C GLN A 44 3.15 -13.17 -28.95
N TRP A 45 2.15 -14.02 -29.19
CA TRP A 45 0.72 -13.63 -29.18
C TRP A 45 0.19 -13.13 -27.83
N ASN A 46 0.88 -13.45 -26.72
CA ASN A 46 0.48 -13.07 -25.36
C ASN A 46 1.30 -11.91 -24.76
N PHE A 47 2.27 -11.35 -25.50
CA PHE A 47 3.15 -10.29 -25.00
C PHE A 47 2.90 -8.97 -25.74
N PRO A 48 2.54 -7.87 -25.03
CA PRO A 48 2.32 -6.57 -25.67
C PRO A 48 3.58 -6.07 -26.39
N ARG A 49 3.44 -5.77 -27.69
CA ARG A 49 4.47 -5.19 -28.55
C ARG A 49 4.47 -3.66 -28.38
N LEU A 50 5.64 -3.09 -28.13
CA LEU A 50 5.91 -1.66 -28.18
C LEU A 50 6.99 -1.39 -29.24
N VAL A 51 6.97 -0.20 -29.83
CA VAL A 51 8.01 0.30 -30.74
C VAL A 51 8.61 1.53 -30.07
N MET A 52 9.95 1.55 -29.96
CA MET A 52 10.72 2.59 -29.30
C MET A 52 11.72 3.22 -30.28
N ASP A 53 11.85 4.55 -30.29
CA ASP A 53 12.90 5.27 -31.01
C ASP A 53 14.10 5.49 -30.08
N LEU A 54 15.25 4.89 -30.41
CA LEU A 54 16.48 5.06 -29.64
C LEU A 54 17.07 6.48 -29.69
N LYS A 55 16.55 7.36 -30.56
CA LYS A 55 16.90 8.79 -30.58
C LYS A 55 16.06 9.60 -29.59
N ASP A 56 14.93 9.08 -29.14
CA ASP A 56 14.13 9.72 -28.12
C ASP A 56 14.71 9.43 -26.71
N PRO A 57 15.01 10.45 -25.90
CA PRO A 57 15.58 10.25 -24.58
C PRO A 57 14.66 9.52 -23.58
N ASP A 58 13.34 9.67 -23.71
CA ASP A 58 12.37 9.03 -22.81
C ASP A 58 12.22 7.54 -23.13
N ASP A 59 12.21 7.17 -24.42
CA ASP A 59 12.24 5.76 -24.85
C ASP A 59 13.54 5.05 -24.44
N LEU A 60 14.70 5.69 -24.62
CA LEU A 60 15.98 5.16 -24.16
C LEU A 60 16.03 4.99 -22.63
N HIS A 61 15.44 5.93 -21.89
CA HIS A 61 15.32 5.86 -20.43
C HIS A 61 14.35 4.74 -20.00
N CYS A 62 13.19 4.61 -20.64
CA CYS A 62 12.26 3.50 -20.46
C CYS A 62 12.97 2.15 -20.65
N LEU A 63 13.61 1.95 -21.81
CA LEU A 63 14.36 0.74 -22.12
C LEU A 63 15.42 0.42 -21.04
N THR A 64 16.15 1.45 -20.59
CA THR A 64 17.17 1.31 -19.56
C THR A 64 16.58 0.84 -18.23
N LEU A 65 15.48 1.45 -17.76
CA LEU A 65 14.83 1.06 -16.51
C LEU A 65 14.20 -0.33 -16.60
N MET A 66 13.45 -0.61 -17.66
CA MET A 66 12.76 -1.90 -17.86
C MET A 66 13.73 -3.08 -18.11
N LYS A 67 14.99 -2.80 -18.48
CA LYS A 67 16.07 -3.79 -18.60
C LYS A 67 16.88 -3.98 -17.32
N THR A 68 17.05 -2.93 -16.51
CA THR A 68 18.02 -2.92 -15.39
C THR A 68 17.40 -2.90 -13.99
N CYS A 69 16.10 -2.66 -13.86
CA CYS A 69 15.38 -2.70 -12.59
C CYS A 69 14.49 -3.94 -12.51
N ALA A 70 15.09 -5.06 -12.09
CA ALA A 70 14.39 -6.33 -11.92
C ALA A 70 13.50 -6.30 -10.66
N HIS A 71 12.27 -5.82 -10.81
CA HIS A 71 11.30 -5.76 -9.71
C HIS A 71 9.87 -6.05 -10.20
N LYS A 72 9.11 -6.81 -9.40
CA LYS A 72 7.73 -7.23 -9.74
C LYS A 72 6.79 -6.06 -10.08
N ASN A 73 7.06 -4.86 -9.56
CA ASN A 73 6.25 -3.65 -9.75
C ASN A 73 6.78 -2.66 -10.80
N ILE A 74 7.81 -3.04 -11.56
CA ILE A 74 8.30 -2.29 -12.72
C ILE A 74 8.00 -3.15 -13.95
N LEU A 75 7.45 -2.56 -15.01
CA LEU A 75 7.11 -3.30 -16.23
C LEU A 75 8.39 -3.89 -16.87
N GLN A 76 8.46 -5.21 -16.97
CA GLN A 76 9.65 -5.92 -17.47
C GLN A 76 9.60 -6.18 -18.98
N LEU A 77 10.78 -6.17 -19.60
CA LEU A 77 10.99 -6.65 -20.98
C LEU A 77 11.03 -8.19 -21.01
N LYS A 78 10.56 -8.78 -22.12
CA LYS A 78 10.66 -10.22 -22.42
C LYS A 78 11.59 -10.51 -23.58
N THR A 79 11.50 -9.73 -24.65
CA THR A 79 12.43 -9.80 -25.79
C THR A 79 12.53 -8.45 -26.50
N VAL A 80 13.62 -8.25 -27.23
CA VAL A 80 13.98 -7.03 -27.97
C VAL A 80 14.47 -7.45 -29.36
N ASN A 81 13.90 -6.86 -30.41
CA ASN A 81 14.35 -7.01 -31.79
C ASN A 81 14.69 -5.63 -32.38
N VAL A 82 15.62 -5.59 -33.33
CA VAL A 82 16.02 -4.36 -34.01
C VAL A 82 15.34 -4.30 -35.38
N GLU A 83 14.49 -3.30 -35.60
CA GLU A 83 13.80 -3.06 -36.88
C GLU A 83 14.23 -1.70 -37.45
N GLY A 84 15.37 -1.70 -38.14
CA GLY A 84 15.96 -0.50 -38.75
C GLY A 84 16.46 0.50 -37.70
N ALA A 85 15.82 1.66 -37.62
CA ALA A 85 16.15 2.71 -36.65
C ALA A 85 15.41 2.55 -35.30
N HIS A 86 14.46 1.62 -35.20
CA HIS A 86 13.63 1.41 -34.02
C HIS A 86 13.98 0.12 -33.30
N LEU A 87 13.74 0.07 -32.00
CA LEU A 87 13.62 -1.19 -31.28
C LEU A 87 12.16 -1.60 -31.19
N VAL A 88 11.90 -2.86 -31.50
CA VAL A 88 10.64 -3.50 -31.15
C VAL A 88 10.86 -4.29 -29.90
N VAL A 89 10.10 -3.97 -28.86
CA VAL A 89 10.20 -4.63 -27.57
C VAL A 89 8.87 -5.29 -27.22
N TRP A 90 8.96 -6.47 -26.61
CA TRP A 90 7.80 -7.17 -26.07
C TRP A 90 7.91 -7.15 -24.56
N THR A 91 6.86 -6.71 -23.89
CA THR A 91 6.81 -6.64 -22.43
C THR A 91 6.12 -7.86 -21.84
N GLU A 92 6.23 -8.03 -20.53
CA GLU A 92 5.29 -8.90 -19.80
C GLU A 92 3.83 -8.44 -19.97
N PRO A 93 2.84 -9.34 -19.87
CA PRO A 93 1.43 -9.00 -20.07
C PRO A 93 0.91 -8.06 -18.96
N TYR A 94 0.06 -7.12 -19.35
CA TYR A 94 -0.72 -6.29 -18.43
C TYR A 94 -2.21 -6.31 -18.84
N THR A 95 -3.10 -6.10 -17.87
CA THR A 95 -4.56 -6.17 -18.03
C THR A 95 -5.17 -4.82 -18.41
N GLY A 96 -4.56 -3.71 -18.00
CA GLY A 96 -5.02 -2.35 -18.33
C GLY A 96 -4.30 -1.26 -17.54
N ARG A 97 -4.78 -0.02 -17.66
CA ARG A 97 -4.27 1.12 -16.87
C ARG A 97 -4.79 1.07 -15.43
N LEU A 98 -3.98 1.53 -14.49
CA LEU A 98 -4.32 1.51 -13.07
C LEU A 98 -5.51 2.42 -12.75
N ILE A 99 -5.59 3.57 -13.40
CA ILE A 99 -6.75 4.47 -13.31
C ILE A 99 -8.07 3.79 -13.71
N ASP A 100 -8.07 2.92 -14.73
CA ASP A 100 -9.27 2.22 -15.17
C ASP A 100 -9.66 1.12 -14.19
N LEU A 101 -8.70 0.49 -13.51
CA LEU A 101 -8.99 -0.40 -12.39
C LEU A 101 -9.66 0.38 -11.25
N LEU A 102 -9.14 1.56 -10.89
CA LEU A 102 -9.69 2.39 -9.81
C LEU A 102 -11.09 2.94 -10.18
N ARG A 103 -11.28 3.38 -11.43
CA ARG A 103 -12.58 3.79 -11.99
C ARG A 103 -13.55 2.61 -12.18
N LYS A 104 -13.09 1.37 -12.29
CA LYS A 104 -13.94 0.16 -12.17
C LYS A 104 -14.26 -0.14 -10.71
N MET A 105 -13.27 -0.06 -9.82
CA MET A 105 -13.47 -0.20 -8.37
C MET A 105 -14.47 0.82 -7.85
N LYS A 106 -14.68 1.99 -8.49
CA LYS A 106 -15.83 2.90 -8.27
C LYS A 106 -17.20 2.23 -8.07
N SER A 107 -17.46 1.07 -8.69
CA SER A 107 -18.69 0.29 -8.47
C SER A 107 -18.73 -0.47 -7.15
N ASN A 108 -17.56 -0.86 -6.63
CA ASN A 108 -17.35 -1.76 -5.49
C ASN A 108 -16.37 -1.15 -4.45
N LEU A 109 -16.20 0.17 -4.41
CA LEU A 109 -15.08 0.84 -3.71
C LEU A 109 -15.23 0.82 -2.18
N GLY A 110 -16.37 0.35 -1.70
CA GLY A 110 -16.56 0.01 -0.30
C GLY A 110 -17.16 -1.38 -0.13
N ASN A 111 -16.94 -1.91 1.05
CA ASN A 111 -17.27 -3.29 1.40
C ASN A 111 -18.80 -3.45 1.57
N PRO A 112 -19.49 -4.29 0.78
CA PRO A 112 -20.94 -4.49 0.88
C PRO A 112 -21.39 -5.08 2.23
N ILE A 113 -20.46 -5.56 3.05
CA ILE A 113 -20.71 -6.06 4.42
C ILE A 113 -20.84 -4.91 5.44
N CYS A 114 -20.42 -3.69 5.09
CA CYS A 114 -20.44 -2.52 5.97
C CYS A 114 -21.60 -1.58 5.62
N PRO A 115 -22.29 -0.98 6.62
CA PRO A 115 -23.20 0.13 6.34
C PRO A 115 -22.43 1.36 5.83
N PRO A 116 -23.11 2.33 5.21
CA PRO A 116 -22.54 3.65 4.89
C PRO A 116 -21.99 4.39 6.13
N PRO A 117 -20.87 5.17 6.14
CA PRO A 117 -19.70 5.28 5.26
C PRO A 117 -19.89 5.01 3.77
N TRP A 118 -19.00 4.30 3.06
CA TRP A 118 -17.90 3.40 3.46
C TRP A 118 -16.54 4.07 3.83
N VAL A 119 -15.49 3.30 4.15
CA VAL A 119 -14.10 3.79 4.41
C VAL A 119 -13.16 3.35 3.29
N VAL A 120 -12.27 4.26 2.89
CA VAL A 120 -11.14 4.03 2.00
C VAL A 120 -9.84 4.19 2.83
N PRO A 121 -8.86 3.28 2.74
CA PRO A 121 -8.69 2.25 1.71
C PRO A 121 -9.41 0.93 1.99
N SER A 122 -9.80 0.26 0.91
CA SER A 122 -10.04 -1.19 0.89
C SER A 122 -8.71 -1.94 0.84
N ASP A 123 -8.69 -3.22 1.25
CA ASP A 123 -7.49 -4.07 1.20
C ASP A 123 -6.82 -4.06 -0.19
N VAL A 124 -7.61 -4.03 -1.27
CA VAL A 124 -7.13 -3.95 -2.65
C VAL A 124 -6.44 -2.60 -2.92
N LEU A 125 -6.98 -1.48 -2.42
CA LEU A 125 -6.34 -0.18 -2.58
C LEU A 125 -5.06 -0.07 -1.73
N GLN A 126 -5.05 -0.64 -0.51
CA GLN A 126 -3.83 -0.75 0.29
C GLN A 126 -2.73 -1.48 -0.50
N ILE A 127 -3.06 -2.64 -1.06
CA ILE A 127 -2.17 -3.46 -1.90
C ILE A 127 -1.68 -2.72 -3.15
N ILE A 128 -2.50 -1.89 -3.79
CA ILE A 128 -2.10 -1.07 -4.94
C ILE A 128 -1.08 0.00 -4.53
N VAL A 129 -1.38 0.80 -3.51
CA VAL A 129 -0.50 1.90 -3.08
C VAL A 129 0.80 1.36 -2.48
N ASP A 130 0.74 0.23 -1.75
CA ASP A 130 1.91 -0.45 -1.20
C ASP A 130 2.89 -0.92 -2.29
N GLN A 131 2.37 -1.39 -3.43
CA GLN A 131 3.13 -1.80 -4.60
C GLN A 131 3.70 -0.62 -5.42
N VAL A 132 2.97 0.50 -5.51
CA VAL A 132 3.51 1.75 -6.08
C VAL A 132 4.72 2.20 -5.26
N LEU A 133 4.60 2.21 -3.92
CA LEU A 133 5.69 2.58 -3.02
C LEU A 133 6.88 1.61 -3.09
N ASP A 134 6.66 0.30 -3.27
CA ASP A 134 7.75 -0.67 -3.47
C ASP A 134 8.48 -0.45 -4.80
N GLY A 135 7.75 -0.27 -5.91
CA GLY A 135 8.36 -0.02 -7.22
C GLY A 135 9.19 1.27 -7.24
N MET A 136 8.65 2.34 -6.65
CA MET A 136 9.35 3.63 -6.50
C MET A 136 10.52 3.53 -5.50
N GLY A 137 10.35 2.75 -4.43
CA GLY A 137 11.40 2.43 -3.47
C GLY A 137 12.58 1.73 -4.14
N GLN A 138 12.33 0.74 -5.00
CA GLN A 138 13.37 0.04 -5.73
C GLN A 138 14.09 0.94 -6.74
N LEU A 139 13.36 1.73 -7.54
CA LEU A 139 13.98 2.73 -8.43
C LEU A 139 14.94 3.64 -7.67
N ARG A 140 14.54 4.12 -6.48
CA ARG A 140 15.38 4.96 -5.63
C ARG A 140 16.62 4.23 -5.09
N LEU A 141 16.49 2.96 -4.69
CA LEU A 141 17.61 2.12 -4.22
C LEU A 141 18.62 1.85 -5.35
N ASP A 142 18.14 1.66 -6.58
CA ASP A 142 18.95 1.46 -7.78
C ASP A 142 19.60 2.75 -8.32
N GLY A 143 19.46 3.88 -7.61
CA GLY A 143 20.00 5.18 -8.05
C GLY A 143 19.24 5.82 -9.22
N LYS A 144 17.97 5.48 -9.41
CA LYS A 144 17.11 5.88 -10.54
C LYS A 144 15.86 6.63 -10.04
N TYR A 145 15.01 7.05 -10.97
CA TYR A 145 13.75 7.79 -10.74
C TYR A 145 12.75 7.47 -11.86
N HIS A 146 11.48 7.82 -11.70
CA HIS A 146 10.41 7.55 -12.67
C HIS A 146 10.12 8.75 -13.59
N GLY A 147 10.04 9.95 -13.03
CA GLY A 147 9.97 11.22 -13.76
C GLY A 147 8.64 11.55 -14.46
N ASN A 148 7.64 10.68 -14.38
CA ASN A 148 6.34 10.83 -15.07
C ASN A 148 5.22 9.98 -14.45
N PHE A 149 5.25 9.78 -13.13
CA PHE A 149 4.29 8.90 -12.48
C PHE A 149 2.88 9.50 -12.47
N SER A 150 1.90 8.70 -12.86
CA SER A 150 0.48 8.99 -12.71
C SER A 150 -0.33 7.70 -12.79
N LEU A 151 -1.62 7.74 -12.40
CA LEU A 151 -2.52 6.60 -12.50
C LEU A 151 -2.85 6.23 -13.96
N GLU A 152 -2.81 7.19 -14.88
CA GLU A 152 -3.00 7.00 -16.33
C GLU A 152 -1.75 6.36 -16.99
N ASN A 153 -0.55 6.69 -16.50
CA ASN A 153 0.73 6.17 -17.03
C ASN A 153 1.15 4.82 -16.42
N THR A 154 0.47 4.37 -15.36
CA THR A 154 0.77 3.12 -14.64
C THR A 154 -0.20 2.03 -15.06
N TYR A 155 0.29 0.79 -15.18
CA TYR A 155 -0.53 -0.37 -15.57
C TYR A 155 -0.75 -1.32 -14.38
N TYR A 156 -1.62 -2.31 -14.58
CA TYR A 156 -1.76 -3.45 -13.67
C TYR A 156 -1.90 -4.75 -14.46
N HIS A 157 -1.46 -5.86 -13.86
CA HIS A 157 -1.74 -7.22 -14.30
C HIS A 157 -2.60 -7.93 -13.26
N MET A 158 -3.62 -8.70 -13.67
CA MET A 158 -4.43 -9.51 -12.76
C MET A 158 -3.87 -10.93 -12.64
N GLU A 159 -3.25 -11.24 -11.51
CA GLU A 159 -2.76 -12.59 -11.19
C GLU A 159 -3.60 -13.18 -10.06
N SER A 160 -4.19 -14.36 -10.28
CA SER A 160 -5.04 -15.08 -9.30
C SER A 160 -6.10 -14.20 -8.61
N GLY A 161 -6.70 -13.26 -9.35
CA GLY A 161 -7.72 -12.34 -8.84
C GLY A 161 -7.20 -11.13 -8.05
N LYS A 162 -5.88 -10.92 -7.99
CA LYS A 162 -5.25 -9.76 -7.34
C LYS A 162 -4.53 -8.86 -8.35
N PRO A 163 -4.57 -7.53 -8.20
CA PRO A 163 -3.84 -6.61 -9.06
C PRO A 163 -2.37 -6.50 -8.66
N ILE A 164 -1.48 -6.72 -9.64
CA ILE A 164 -0.05 -6.42 -9.55
C ILE A 164 0.20 -5.12 -10.31
N VAL A 165 0.64 -4.07 -9.61
CA VAL A 165 0.94 -2.77 -10.22
C VAL A 165 2.22 -2.86 -11.05
N LYS A 166 2.24 -2.21 -12.21
CA LYS A 166 3.39 -2.13 -13.13
C LYS A 166 3.67 -0.67 -13.48
N LEU A 167 4.71 -0.09 -12.86
CA LEU A 167 5.24 1.23 -13.21
C LEU A 167 5.82 1.19 -14.63
N ALA A 168 5.54 2.21 -15.44
CA ALA A 168 5.87 2.29 -16.86
C ALA A 168 5.86 3.75 -17.35
N ASN A 169 6.14 3.99 -18.64
CA ASN A 169 6.14 5.33 -19.25
C ASN A 169 7.03 6.32 -18.47
N PHE A 170 8.25 5.86 -18.17
CA PHE A 170 9.29 6.62 -17.49
C PHE A 170 9.83 7.74 -18.38
N ARG A 171 10.23 8.88 -17.81
CA ARG A 171 10.74 10.02 -18.60
C ARG A 171 11.94 10.71 -17.97
N VAL A 172 12.80 11.25 -18.83
CA VAL A 172 13.98 12.02 -18.45
C VAL A 172 13.57 13.42 -18.01
N LYS A 173 13.92 13.77 -16.77
CA LYS A 173 13.88 15.15 -16.30
C LYS A 173 15.16 15.85 -16.74
N LYS A 174 15.08 16.70 -17.78
CA LYS A 174 16.22 17.52 -18.23
C LYS A 174 16.73 18.40 -17.09
N GLU A 175 18.06 18.49 -16.94
CA GLU A 175 18.78 19.37 -16.00
C GLU A 175 18.53 19.11 -14.49
N ALA A 176 17.66 18.15 -14.14
CA ALA A 176 17.32 17.86 -12.75
C ALA A 176 18.35 16.94 -12.06
N LYS A 177 18.66 17.23 -10.80
CA LYS A 177 19.51 16.37 -9.97
C LYS A 177 18.73 15.11 -9.56
N LEU A 178 19.35 13.93 -9.59
CA LEU A 178 18.73 12.64 -9.25
C LEU A 178 17.82 12.68 -7.99
N ARG A 179 18.31 13.22 -6.87
CA ARG A 179 17.51 13.31 -5.63
C ARG A 179 16.29 14.23 -5.74
N GLN A 180 16.35 15.25 -6.59
CA GLN A 180 15.21 16.11 -6.87
C GLN A 180 14.14 15.36 -7.68
N CYS A 181 14.55 14.58 -8.69
CA CYS A 181 13.62 13.70 -9.43
C CYS A 181 12.96 12.67 -8.50
N GLN A 182 13.74 12.05 -7.61
CA GLN A 182 13.23 11.09 -6.61
C GLN A 182 12.28 11.73 -5.59
N LEU A 183 12.41 13.02 -5.31
CA LEU A 183 11.45 13.77 -4.48
C LEU A 183 10.19 14.14 -5.27
N GLU A 184 10.34 14.52 -6.55
CA GLU A 184 9.20 14.76 -7.44
C GLU A 184 8.35 13.51 -7.64
N ASP A 185 8.96 12.32 -7.78
CA ASP A 185 8.25 11.03 -7.82
C ASP A 185 7.38 10.82 -6.57
N VAL A 186 7.86 11.22 -5.39
CA VAL A 186 7.11 11.14 -4.12
C VAL A 186 5.92 12.11 -4.12
N TRP A 187 6.10 13.31 -4.66
CA TRP A 187 5.00 14.27 -4.84
C TRP A 187 4.00 13.83 -5.92
N ASP A 188 4.43 13.10 -6.95
CA ASP A 188 3.54 12.46 -7.93
C ASP A 188 2.70 11.34 -7.29
N ILE A 189 3.25 10.56 -6.35
CA ILE A 189 2.45 9.61 -5.56
C ILE A 189 1.39 10.34 -4.74
N ALA A 190 1.73 11.50 -4.14
CA ALA A 190 0.75 12.31 -3.42
C ALA A 190 -0.37 12.84 -4.33
N ARG A 191 -0.02 13.32 -5.53
CA ARG A 191 -1.00 13.74 -6.55
C ARG A 191 -1.94 12.60 -6.96
N ALA A 192 -1.41 11.39 -7.14
CA ALA A 192 -2.22 10.21 -7.45
C ALA A 192 -3.17 9.82 -6.30
N LEU A 193 -2.77 10.02 -5.04
CA LEU A 193 -3.64 9.83 -3.87
C LEU A 193 -4.76 10.88 -3.82
N ASP A 194 -4.49 12.14 -4.20
CA ASP A 194 -5.55 13.15 -4.36
C ASP A 194 -6.54 12.76 -5.46
N GLU A 195 -6.05 12.26 -6.60
CA GLU A 195 -6.91 11.79 -7.69
C GLU A 195 -7.83 10.64 -7.25
N ILE A 196 -7.34 9.74 -6.39
CA ILE A 196 -8.17 8.69 -5.75
C ILE A 196 -9.27 9.29 -4.87
N CYS A 197 -8.98 10.35 -4.11
CA CYS A 197 -10.01 11.07 -3.34
C CYS A 197 -11.08 11.68 -4.27
N VAL A 198 -10.68 12.32 -5.37
CA VAL A 198 -11.62 12.89 -6.36
C VAL A 198 -12.50 11.81 -6.99
N ILE A 199 -11.93 10.67 -7.41
CA ILE A 199 -12.69 9.52 -7.95
C ILE A 199 -13.74 9.04 -6.93
N ALA A 200 -13.41 9.05 -5.65
CA ALA A 200 -14.28 8.62 -4.56
C ALA A 200 -15.38 9.66 -4.23
N GLU A 201 -15.08 10.95 -4.26
CA GLU A 201 -16.07 12.04 -4.13
C GLU A 201 -17.11 12.00 -5.25
N GLU A 202 -16.68 11.75 -6.50
CA GLU A 202 -17.59 11.53 -7.62
C GLU A 202 -18.52 10.32 -7.44
N CYS A 203 -18.12 9.30 -6.69
CA CYS A 203 -19.00 8.19 -6.33
C CYS A 203 -20.17 8.71 -5.49
N THR A 204 -19.84 9.46 -4.43
CA THR A 204 -20.79 10.07 -3.50
C THR A 204 -21.79 10.96 -4.25
N ARG A 205 -21.30 11.79 -5.17
CA ARG A 205 -22.14 12.71 -5.97
C ARG A 205 -23.12 12.00 -6.92
N THR A 206 -22.84 10.75 -7.33
CA THR A 206 -23.72 9.97 -8.21
C THR A 206 -24.80 9.17 -7.46
N GLY A 207 -25.16 9.61 -6.25
CA GLY A 207 -26.19 8.99 -5.41
C GLY A 207 -25.74 7.68 -4.75
N ARG A 208 -24.43 7.42 -4.72
CA ARG A 208 -23.87 6.26 -4.00
C ARG A 208 -23.49 6.63 -2.57
N VAL A 209 -23.43 5.57 -1.77
CA VAL A 209 -22.86 5.49 -0.42
C VAL A 209 -21.58 6.35 -0.28
N PRO A 210 -21.54 7.37 0.61
CA PRO A 210 -20.43 8.32 0.70
C PRO A 210 -19.07 7.70 1.04
N LEU A 211 -18.02 7.97 0.29
CA LEU A 211 -16.70 7.38 0.55
C LEU A 211 -15.83 8.26 1.45
N ASP A 212 -15.51 7.77 2.65
CA ASP A 212 -14.61 8.43 3.60
C ASP A 212 -13.14 8.14 3.24
N CYS A 213 -12.49 9.12 2.59
CA CYS A 213 -11.12 9.01 2.09
C CYS A 213 -10.06 9.59 3.03
N TYR A 214 -10.39 9.79 4.30
CA TYR A 214 -9.52 10.48 5.26
C TYR A 214 -8.09 9.90 5.31
N LEU A 215 -7.95 8.56 5.35
CA LEU A 215 -6.63 7.90 5.37
C LEU A 215 -5.82 8.12 4.09
N VAL A 216 -6.49 8.26 2.94
CA VAL A 216 -5.87 8.56 1.64
C VAL A 216 -5.35 10.00 1.64
N ALA A 217 -6.18 10.93 2.09
CA ALA A 217 -5.85 12.36 2.16
C ALA A 217 -4.73 12.65 3.17
N ASP A 218 -4.71 11.98 4.33
CA ASP A 218 -3.65 12.13 5.32
C ASP A 218 -2.30 11.56 4.81
N LEU A 219 -2.33 10.41 4.14
CA LEU A 219 -1.14 9.86 3.47
C LEU A 219 -0.62 10.81 2.37
N SER A 220 -1.52 11.35 1.53
CA SER A 220 -1.18 12.36 0.50
C SER A 220 -0.52 13.59 1.11
N LYS A 221 -1.11 14.15 2.18
CA LYS A 221 -0.56 15.29 2.91
C LYS A 221 0.87 14.99 3.40
N LYS A 222 1.07 13.84 4.06
CA LYS A 222 2.38 13.43 4.57
C LYS A 222 3.43 13.28 3.47
N LEU A 223 3.05 12.83 2.27
CA LEU A 223 3.96 12.73 1.13
C LEU A 223 4.30 14.09 0.49
N LYS A 224 3.39 15.07 0.53
CA LYS A 224 3.66 16.46 0.08
C LYS A 224 4.63 17.21 0.99
N GLU A 225 4.60 16.91 2.28
CA GLU A 225 5.46 17.55 3.30
C GLU A 225 6.92 17.04 3.27
N VAL A 226 7.21 15.98 2.50
CA VAL A 226 8.58 15.43 2.34
C VAL A 226 9.50 16.44 1.66
N SER A 227 10.72 16.54 2.18
CA SER A 227 11.81 17.36 1.65
C SER A 227 13.02 16.51 1.22
N LEU A 228 14.04 17.14 0.64
CA LEU A 228 15.30 16.48 0.29
C LEU A 228 16.08 15.94 1.52
N GLY A 229 15.84 16.50 2.71
CA GLY A 229 16.55 16.15 3.94
C GLY A 229 16.04 14.85 4.59
N ASP A 230 14.74 14.62 4.53
CA ASP A 230 14.03 13.52 5.20
C ASP A 230 13.52 12.44 4.25
N LEU A 231 13.59 12.63 2.92
CA LEU A 231 13.19 11.68 1.87
C LEU A 231 13.55 10.21 2.18
N VAL A 232 14.79 9.94 2.62
CA VAL A 232 15.24 8.58 2.92
C VAL A 232 14.52 8.00 4.15
N THR A 233 14.33 8.81 5.19
CA THR A 233 13.66 8.44 6.44
C THR A 233 12.17 8.25 6.21
N VAL A 234 11.50 9.21 5.55
CA VAL A 234 10.06 9.10 5.28
C VAL A 234 9.79 7.92 4.36
N MET A 235 10.53 7.71 3.27
CA MET A 235 10.28 6.56 2.39
C MET A 235 10.58 5.20 3.03
N LYS A 236 11.40 5.13 4.08
CA LYS A 236 11.58 3.93 4.90
C LYS A 236 10.39 3.69 5.85
N ASP A 237 9.82 4.76 6.38
CA ASP A 237 8.84 4.71 7.45
C ASP A 237 7.39 4.91 6.98
N ILE A 238 7.16 5.29 5.72
CA ILE A 238 5.83 5.59 5.18
C ILE A 238 4.87 4.39 5.29
N LYS A 239 5.36 3.17 5.11
CA LYS A 239 4.58 1.92 5.29
C LYS A 239 4.17 1.65 6.75
N LYS A 240 4.67 2.43 7.72
CA LYS A 240 4.18 2.42 9.12
C LYS A 240 2.90 3.23 9.29
N HIS A 241 2.52 4.06 8.31
CA HIS A 241 1.31 4.88 8.34
C HIS A 241 0.05 4.00 8.48
N SER A 242 -0.95 4.52 9.18
CA SER A 242 -2.22 3.83 9.50
C SER A 242 -3.01 3.43 8.27
N PHE A 243 -2.79 4.08 7.11
CA PHE A 243 -3.30 3.65 5.81
C PHE A 243 -2.96 2.19 5.49
N PHE A 244 -1.76 1.70 5.87
CA PHE A 244 -1.29 0.33 5.59
C PHE A 244 -1.61 -0.68 6.70
N TRP A 245 -2.38 -0.29 7.73
CA TRP A 245 -2.67 -1.17 8.85
C TRP A 245 -3.78 -2.16 8.50
N GLY A 246 -3.46 -3.45 8.60
CA GLY A 246 -4.44 -4.53 8.63
C GLY A 246 -4.95 -4.81 10.05
N SER A 247 -5.77 -5.85 10.18
CA SER A 247 -6.34 -6.29 11.47
C SER A 247 -5.27 -6.59 12.53
N TYR A 248 -4.12 -7.14 12.14
CA TYR A 248 -3.00 -7.41 13.04
C TYR A 248 -2.39 -6.13 13.64
N GLN A 249 -2.11 -5.13 12.80
CA GLN A 249 -1.53 -3.85 13.24
C GLN A 249 -2.51 -3.11 14.15
N ARG A 250 -3.80 -3.09 13.80
CA ARG A 250 -4.86 -2.52 14.65
C ARG A 250 -4.97 -3.26 15.98
N LYS A 251 -5.00 -4.60 15.98
CA LYS A 251 -5.05 -5.40 17.22
C LYS A 251 -3.83 -5.12 18.12
N ARG A 252 -2.61 -5.09 17.57
CA ARG A 252 -1.40 -4.72 18.32
C ARG A 252 -1.53 -3.32 18.94
N PHE A 253 -2.04 -2.35 18.19
CA PHE A 253 -2.25 -0.99 18.69
C PHE A 253 -3.24 -0.94 19.86
N PHE A 254 -4.42 -1.55 19.72
CA PHE A 254 -5.46 -1.52 20.75
C PHE A 254 -5.12 -2.35 22.00
N VAL A 255 -4.33 -3.42 21.86
CA VAL A 255 -3.90 -4.29 22.98
C VAL A 255 -2.65 -3.74 23.70
N CYS A 256 -1.69 -3.16 22.98
CA CYS A 256 -0.40 -2.77 23.55
C CYS A 256 -0.21 -1.24 23.65
N ASP A 257 -0.34 -0.54 22.54
CA ASP A 257 0.07 0.88 22.43
C ASP A 257 -0.94 1.80 23.15
N LEU A 258 -2.25 1.63 22.87
CA LEU A 258 -3.32 2.45 23.43
C LEU A 258 -3.45 2.38 24.97
N PRO A 259 -3.48 1.21 25.63
CA PRO A 259 -3.58 1.15 27.09
C PRO A 259 -2.33 1.67 27.81
N PHE A 260 -1.18 1.74 27.13
CA PHE A 260 -0.01 2.47 27.64
C PHE A 260 -0.17 3.99 27.46
N ALA A 261 -0.68 4.46 26.33
CA ALA A 261 -0.97 5.88 26.10
C ALA A 261 -2.04 6.43 27.06
N LEU A 262 -3.09 5.66 27.34
CA LEU A 262 -4.14 5.95 28.34
C LEU A 262 -3.64 6.04 29.79
N ARG A 263 -2.33 5.94 30.05
CA ARG A 263 -1.72 6.30 31.34
C ARG A 263 -1.36 7.79 31.43
N SER A 264 -0.98 8.41 30.30
CA SER A 264 -0.61 9.83 30.23
C SER A 264 -1.80 10.74 30.50
N SER A 265 -1.57 11.85 31.23
CA SER A 265 -2.55 12.92 31.41
C SER A 265 -2.83 13.66 30.11
N ASP A 266 -1.83 13.83 29.26
CA ASP A 266 -1.91 14.72 28.11
C ASP A 266 -2.65 14.03 26.97
N PHE A 267 -2.31 12.77 26.69
CA PHE A 267 -3.10 11.91 25.80
C PHE A 267 -4.58 11.85 26.19
N LYS A 268 -4.91 11.85 27.50
CA LYS A 268 -6.31 11.90 27.96
C LYS A 268 -6.97 13.24 27.64
N LYS A 269 -6.27 14.36 27.81
CA LYS A 269 -6.80 15.69 27.45
C LYS A 269 -7.06 15.76 25.95
N ASP A 270 -6.13 15.29 25.13
CA ASP A 270 -6.26 15.27 23.66
C ASP A 270 -7.45 14.39 23.23
N VAL A 271 -7.59 13.20 23.83
CA VAL A 271 -8.72 12.29 23.61
C VAL A 271 -10.06 12.93 23.97
N GLU A 272 -10.18 13.59 25.12
CA GLU A 272 -11.43 14.27 25.49
C GLU A 272 -11.69 15.54 24.64
N ALA A 273 -10.63 16.20 24.15
CA ALA A 273 -10.71 17.38 23.30
C ALA A 273 -11.09 17.06 21.84
N SER A 274 -10.78 15.87 21.30
CA SER A 274 -11.12 15.52 19.90
C SER A 274 -12.62 15.70 19.63
N SER A 275 -12.96 16.51 18.64
CA SER A 275 -14.35 16.76 18.22
C SER A 275 -14.94 15.64 17.36
N THR A 276 -14.12 14.71 16.86
CA THR A 276 -14.53 13.71 15.85
C THR A 276 -14.37 12.25 16.27
N LEU A 277 -13.66 11.97 17.37
CA LEU A 277 -13.31 10.61 17.81
C LEU A 277 -14.53 9.70 18.05
N CYS A 278 -15.53 10.21 18.76
CA CYS A 278 -16.83 9.57 18.98
C CYS A 278 -17.85 10.59 19.49
N THR A 279 -19.13 10.39 19.14
CA THR A 279 -20.25 11.14 19.71
C THR A 279 -20.51 10.70 21.14
N ILE A 280 -20.65 11.64 22.08
CA ILE A 280 -21.10 11.36 23.46
C ILE A 280 -22.62 11.54 23.54
N PRO A 281 -23.38 10.63 24.19
CA PRO A 281 -22.94 9.37 24.79
C PRO A 281 -22.69 8.26 23.76
N TRP A 282 -21.50 7.64 23.82
CA TRP A 282 -21.04 6.67 22.82
C TRP A 282 -21.54 5.24 23.07
N ASP A 283 -22.04 4.96 24.27
CA ASP A 283 -22.52 3.67 24.75
C ASP A 283 -24.00 3.39 24.42
N THR A 284 -24.64 4.30 23.68
CA THR A 284 -25.99 4.13 23.11
C THR A 284 -26.05 3.06 22.02
N ASP A 285 -24.91 2.74 21.39
CA ASP A 285 -24.77 1.63 20.45
C ASP A 285 -24.44 0.32 21.23
N PRO A 286 -25.18 -0.79 21.04
CA PRO A 286 -24.85 -2.07 21.66
C PRO A 286 -23.62 -2.76 21.06
N TYR A 287 -23.06 -2.28 19.94
CA TYR A 287 -21.93 -2.87 19.21
C TYR A 287 -22.14 -4.36 18.91
N SER A 288 -23.32 -4.71 18.38
CA SER A 288 -23.74 -6.10 18.12
C SER A 288 -23.75 -7.01 19.37
N GLY A 289 -23.84 -6.44 20.57
CA GLY A 289 -23.79 -7.13 21.86
C GLY A 289 -22.45 -7.03 22.59
N LEU A 290 -21.39 -6.58 21.90
CA LEU A 290 -20.03 -6.51 22.47
C LEU A 290 -19.92 -5.64 23.72
N LEU A 291 -20.70 -4.55 23.82
CA LEU A 291 -20.70 -3.68 25.00
C LEU A 291 -21.32 -4.38 26.23
N GLN A 292 -22.34 -5.20 26.02
CA GLN A 292 -23.04 -5.92 27.08
C GLN A 292 -22.13 -7.02 27.63
N ASP A 293 -21.54 -7.85 26.76
CA ASP A 293 -20.55 -8.87 27.12
C ASP A 293 -19.36 -8.27 27.86
N MET A 294 -18.79 -7.15 27.37
CA MET A 294 -17.66 -6.48 28.01
C MET A 294 -18.01 -5.90 29.39
N ASN A 295 -19.21 -5.35 29.58
CA ASN A 295 -19.65 -4.86 30.88
C ASN A 295 -19.91 -6.01 31.87
N GLN A 296 -20.46 -7.14 31.40
CA GLN A 296 -20.58 -8.36 32.20
C GLN A 296 -19.21 -8.92 32.60
N TYR A 297 -18.27 -9.00 31.65
CA TYR A 297 -16.89 -9.39 31.88
C TYR A 297 -16.21 -8.52 32.96
N ARG A 298 -16.42 -7.20 32.90
CA ARG A 298 -15.91 -6.25 33.89
C ARG A 298 -16.54 -6.45 35.27
N ALA A 299 -17.85 -6.68 35.34
CA ALA A 299 -18.54 -6.96 36.60
C ALA A 299 -18.00 -8.23 37.29
N LEU A 300 -17.78 -9.32 36.53
CA LEU A 300 -17.14 -10.55 37.02
C LEU A 300 -15.73 -10.27 37.60
N HIS A 301 -15.00 -9.33 37.01
CA HIS A 301 -13.67 -8.89 37.44
C HIS A 301 -13.69 -7.68 38.40
N LYS A 302 -14.83 -7.39 39.06
CA LYS A 302 -14.99 -6.29 40.03
C LYS A 302 -14.62 -4.89 39.50
N LYS A 303 -14.80 -4.66 38.20
CA LYS A 303 -14.60 -3.36 37.52
C LYS A 303 -15.96 -2.75 37.19
N HIS A 304 -16.09 -1.43 37.36
CA HIS A 304 -17.27 -0.69 36.91
C HIS A 304 -17.47 -0.83 35.39
N ALA A 305 -18.71 -0.65 34.92
CA ALA A 305 -19.02 -0.52 33.50
C ALA A 305 -18.20 0.60 32.84
N TYR A 306 -18.13 0.60 31.50
CA TYR A 306 -17.51 1.70 30.77
C TYR A 306 -18.33 3.00 30.88
N ASP A 307 -17.63 4.13 30.92
CA ASP A 307 -18.24 5.46 31.05
C ASP A 307 -18.62 6.02 29.67
N GLY A 308 -19.90 5.91 29.32
CA GLY A 308 -20.49 6.47 28.10
C GLY A 308 -20.34 7.98 27.91
N SER A 309 -20.13 8.71 29.02
CA SER A 309 -20.01 10.17 29.01
C SER A 309 -18.62 10.69 28.64
N LYS A 310 -17.63 9.81 28.47
CA LYS A 310 -16.21 10.17 28.26
C LYS A 310 -15.58 9.46 27.07
N LYS A 311 -14.76 10.18 26.29
CA LYS A 311 -14.04 9.63 25.12
C LYS A 311 -12.90 8.71 25.56
N THR A 312 -12.31 8.94 26.74
CA THR A 312 -11.39 7.98 27.39
C THR A 312 -12.09 6.70 27.82
N GLY A 313 -13.40 6.75 28.14
CA GLY A 313 -14.26 5.59 28.33
C GLY A 313 -14.35 4.75 27.05
N PHE A 314 -14.62 5.40 25.92
CA PHE A 314 -14.65 4.77 24.60
C PHE A 314 -13.29 4.16 24.18
N CYS A 315 -12.17 4.87 24.40
CA CYS A 315 -10.83 4.33 24.14
C CYS A 315 -10.55 3.08 24.99
N SER A 316 -10.98 3.08 26.26
CA SER A 316 -10.83 1.95 27.18
C SER A 316 -11.72 0.77 26.79
N PHE A 317 -12.88 1.03 26.18
CA PHE A 317 -13.77 0.01 25.63
C PHE A 317 -13.15 -0.64 24.39
N CYS A 318 -12.68 0.14 23.43
CA CYS A 318 -11.95 -0.36 22.27
C CYS A 318 -10.75 -1.21 22.67
N SER A 319 -9.89 -0.73 23.58
CA SER A 319 -8.74 -1.50 24.07
C SER A 319 -9.16 -2.82 24.74
N GLY A 320 -10.19 -2.80 25.57
CA GLY A 320 -10.74 -3.99 26.22
C GLY A 320 -11.26 -5.02 25.23
N LEU A 321 -11.98 -4.60 24.18
CA LEU A 321 -12.53 -5.48 23.15
C LEU A 321 -11.45 -6.29 22.42
N TYR A 322 -10.36 -5.66 21.96
CA TYR A 322 -9.29 -6.39 21.27
C TYR A 322 -8.48 -7.28 22.21
N SER A 323 -8.36 -6.89 23.49
CA SER A 323 -7.61 -7.63 24.52
C SER A 323 -8.34 -8.92 24.92
N HIS A 324 -9.66 -8.84 25.07
CA HIS A 324 -10.51 -9.93 25.57
C HIS A 324 -11.38 -10.58 24.49
N GLU A 325 -11.12 -10.31 23.19
CA GLU A 325 -11.95 -10.76 22.05
C GLU A 325 -12.36 -12.24 22.14
N PHE A 326 -11.44 -13.12 22.50
CA PHE A 326 -11.68 -14.56 22.56
C PHE A 326 -12.37 -15.04 23.85
N GLU A 327 -12.57 -14.16 24.84
CA GLU A 327 -13.30 -14.42 26.08
C GLU A 327 -14.79 -14.02 25.98
N LEU A 328 -15.21 -13.34 24.91
CA LEU A 328 -16.56 -12.79 24.77
C LEU A 328 -17.55 -13.81 24.18
N PRO A 329 -18.68 -14.12 24.86
CA PRO A 329 -19.69 -15.04 24.36
C PRO A 329 -20.22 -14.72 22.96
N VAL A 330 -20.36 -13.45 22.58
CA VAL A 330 -20.87 -13.06 21.26
C VAL A 330 -19.86 -13.30 20.14
N VAL A 331 -18.56 -13.25 20.44
CA VAL A 331 -17.48 -13.60 19.50
C VAL A 331 -17.45 -15.12 19.32
N GLN A 332 -17.44 -15.88 20.42
CA GLN A 332 -17.43 -17.34 20.40
C GLN A 332 -18.68 -17.94 19.73
N ASN A 333 -19.87 -17.51 20.16
CA ASN A 333 -21.14 -18.17 19.79
C ASN A 333 -21.79 -17.59 18.53
N ARG A 334 -21.63 -16.28 18.26
CA ARG A 334 -22.25 -15.60 17.10
C ARG A 334 -21.26 -15.23 16.00
N ARG A 335 -19.98 -15.63 16.12
CA ARG A 335 -18.89 -15.34 15.16
C ARG A 335 -18.73 -13.84 14.86
N VAL A 336 -19.03 -12.99 15.83
CA VAL A 336 -18.80 -11.54 15.72
C VAL A 336 -17.28 -11.27 15.69
N CYS A 337 -16.83 -10.40 14.80
CA CYS A 337 -15.43 -9.98 14.71
C CYS A 337 -15.30 -8.55 15.25
N VAL A 338 -14.47 -8.36 16.28
CA VAL A 338 -14.30 -7.07 16.97
C VAL A 338 -13.81 -5.99 16.00
N ASP A 339 -12.78 -6.31 15.21
CA ASP A 339 -12.20 -5.39 14.23
C ASP A 339 -13.26 -4.91 13.23
N LYS A 340 -14.07 -5.83 12.68
CA LYS A 340 -15.15 -5.45 11.75
C LYS A 340 -16.20 -4.54 12.39
N VAL A 341 -16.67 -4.84 13.61
CA VAL A 341 -17.69 -4.01 14.27
C VAL A 341 -17.17 -2.62 14.59
N LEU A 342 -15.95 -2.51 15.13
CA LEU A 342 -15.36 -1.21 15.46
C LEU A 342 -15.02 -0.40 14.21
N GLN A 343 -14.46 -1.02 13.16
CA GLN A 343 -14.24 -0.32 11.88
C GLN A 343 -15.55 0.07 11.17
N GLN A 344 -16.68 -0.61 11.44
CA GLN A 344 -17.99 -0.22 10.89
C GLN A 344 -18.63 0.96 11.64
N ARG A 345 -18.55 1.00 12.97
CA ARG A 345 -19.18 2.05 13.78
C ARG A 345 -18.29 3.28 13.95
N HIS A 346 -16.98 3.07 14.15
CA HIS A 346 -16.01 4.11 14.53
C HIS A 346 -14.78 4.11 13.62
N ARG A 347 -15.07 4.39 12.35
CA ARG A 347 -14.15 4.34 11.20
C ARG A 347 -12.85 5.11 11.39
N LYS A 348 -12.95 6.32 11.94
CA LYS A 348 -11.81 7.22 12.17
C LYS A 348 -11.11 6.98 13.51
N ALA A 349 -11.73 6.25 14.44
CA ALA A 349 -11.25 6.19 15.82
C ALA A 349 -9.87 5.57 15.97
N CYS A 350 -9.54 4.53 15.19
CA CYS A 350 -8.19 3.98 15.20
C CYS A 350 -7.17 4.99 14.65
N PHE A 351 -7.49 5.70 13.57
CA PHE A 351 -6.64 6.75 13.04
C PHE A 351 -6.43 7.89 14.05
N GLU A 352 -7.51 8.43 14.60
CA GLU A 352 -7.45 9.58 15.48
C GLU A 352 -6.68 9.29 16.76
N MET A 353 -6.91 8.12 17.37
CA MET A 353 -6.12 7.70 18.54
C MET A 353 -4.64 7.55 18.18
N VAL A 354 -4.29 7.11 16.96
CA VAL A 354 -2.90 7.07 16.48
C VAL A 354 -2.32 8.46 16.27
N GLY A 355 -3.07 9.39 15.69
CA GLY A 355 -2.65 10.79 15.50
C GLY A 355 -2.46 11.55 16.82
N MET A 356 -3.22 11.18 17.85
CA MET A 356 -3.03 11.67 19.23
C MET A 356 -1.88 11.00 19.98
N MET A 357 -1.25 9.95 19.45
CA MET A 357 -0.15 9.28 20.18
C MET A 357 1.02 10.24 20.37
N PRO A 358 1.54 10.40 21.61
CA PRO A 358 2.77 11.13 21.82
C PRO A 358 3.91 10.42 21.09
N ASP A 359 4.78 11.22 20.45
CA ASP A 359 5.77 10.71 19.51
C ASP A 359 6.67 9.63 20.13
N ARG A 360 6.89 8.54 19.40
CA ARG A 360 7.48 7.31 19.96
C ARG A 360 8.93 7.52 20.39
N GLU A 361 9.68 8.38 19.70
CA GLU A 361 11.07 8.69 20.04
C GLU A 361 11.17 9.48 21.35
N THR A 362 10.30 10.48 21.53
CA THR A 362 10.19 11.25 22.79
C THR A 362 9.91 10.33 23.97
N LYS A 363 9.04 9.32 23.79
CA LYS A 363 8.71 8.34 24.83
C LYS A 363 9.85 7.39 25.21
N TYR A 364 10.67 6.95 24.25
CA TYR A 364 11.83 6.08 24.53
C TYR A 364 12.95 6.84 25.26
N MET A 365 13.08 8.15 25.01
CA MET A 365 14.01 9.02 25.74
C MET A 365 13.50 9.38 27.14
N LEU A 366 12.19 9.55 27.32
CA LEU A 366 11.58 9.78 28.64
C LEU A 366 11.65 8.53 29.53
N SER A 367 11.32 7.34 29.02
CA SER A 367 11.36 6.11 29.82
C SER A 367 12.77 5.73 30.29
N LYS A 368 13.82 6.14 29.56
CA LYS A 368 15.22 6.03 30.02
C LYS A 368 15.60 7.06 31.08
N LYS A 369 14.94 8.22 31.12
CA LYS A 369 15.14 9.26 32.17
C LYS A 369 14.34 9.00 33.44
N GLU A 370 13.30 8.19 33.38
CA GLU A 370 12.52 7.75 34.56
C GLU A 370 13.07 6.45 35.17
N ALA A 371 14.02 5.78 34.50
CA ALA A 371 14.68 4.56 34.92
C ALA A 371 16.17 4.75 35.28
N ALA A 372 16.62 6.00 35.41
CA ALA A 372 17.97 6.43 35.78
C ALA A 372 17.87 7.54 36.84
#